data_AF-A0A6B3H8N0-F1
#
_entry.id   AF-A0A6B3H8N0-F1
#
_cell.length_a   1.000
_cell.length_b   1.000
_cell.length_c   1.000
_cell.angle_alpha   90.00
_cell.angle_beta   90.00
_cell.angle_gamma   90.00
#
_symmetry.space_group_name_H-M   'P 1'
#
loop_
_entity.id
_entity.type
_entity.pdbx_description
1 polymer ?
#
loop_
_entity_poly.entity_id
_entity_poly.type
_entity_poly.pdbx_seq_one_letter_code
_entity_poly.pdbx_strand_id
1 'polypeptide(L)'
;AERERWLVSMDGSPARTSEGGRLGAATVIVQDVTVRPSAFGDRSGNNTPFTETVGSGTAHVLRDGKAYEARWARLSADADTAFTTPDG
;
A
#
# COMPACT_ATOMS: atom_id res chain seq x y z
N ALA A 1 0.74 -27.91 1.75
CA ALA A 1 0.32 -27.05 0.63
C ALA A 1 1.27 -25.87 0.57
N GLU A 2 1.92 -25.65 -0.57
CA GLU A 2 2.61 -24.38 -0.83
C GLU A 2 1.56 -23.28 -0.75
N ARG A 3 1.75 -22.29 0.14
CA ARG A 3 0.81 -21.17 0.23
C ARG A 3 1.04 -20.32 -1.01
N GLU A 4 0.04 -20.20 -1.88
CA GLU A 4 0.11 -19.31 -3.03
C GLU A 4 0.44 -17.88 -2.55
N ARG A 5 1.47 -17.27 -3.14
CA ARG A 5 1.96 -15.94 -2.78
C ARG A 5 1.74 -14.99 -3.95
N TRP A 6 1.40 -13.75 -3.65
CA TRP A 6 1.45 -12.66 -4.61
C TRP A 6 2.91 -12.34 -4.94
N LEU A 7 3.36 -12.70 -6.15
CA LEU A 7 4.73 -12.44 -6.60
C LEU A 7 4.86 -10.99 -7.09
N VAL A 8 5.87 -10.28 -6.60
CA VAL A 8 6.08 -8.87 -6.95
C VAL A 8 6.99 -8.77 -8.17
N SER A 9 6.64 -7.89 -9.11
CA SER A 9 7.48 -7.44 -10.22
C SER A 9 7.47 -5.92 -10.26
N MET A 10 8.59 -5.30 -10.60
CA MET A 10 8.74 -3.87 -10.81
C MET A 10 9.39 -3.66 -12.18
N ASP A 11 8.86 -2.74 -12.98
CA ASP A 11 9.34 -2.46 -14.34
C ASP A 11 9.50 -3.71 -15.22
N GLY A 12 8.54 -4.63 -15.10
CA GLY A 12 8.54 -5.91 -15.81
C GLY A 12 9.50 -6.97 -15.27
N SER A 13 10.33 -6.64 -14.27
CA SER A 13 11.34 -7.55 -13.70
C SER A 13 10.91 -8.14 -12.36
N PRO A 14 11.18 -9.43 -12.08
CA PRO A 14 10.99 -10.03 -10.77
C PRO A 14 11.66 -9.26 -9.63
N ALA A 15 10.88 -8.77 -8.65
CA ALA A 15 11.45 -8.19 -7.44
C ALA A 15 12.08 -9.28 -6.56
N ARG A 16 13.20 -8.96 -5.91
CA ARG A 16 13.97 -9.91 -5.10
C ARG A 16 14.19 -9.37 -3.69
N THR A 17 14.26 -10.28 -2.74
CA THR A 17 14.71 -10.00 -1.37
C THR A 17 16.20 -9.69 -1.35
N SER A 18 16.73 -9.16 -0.24
CA SER A 18 18.17 -8.93 -0.05
C SER A 18 19.02 -10.20 -0.17
N GLU A 19 18.41 -11.37 0.03
CA GLU A 19 19.04 -12.69 -0.12
C GLU A 19 18.90 -13.27 -1.54
N GLY A 20 18.28 -12.53 -2.47
CA GLY A 20 18.15 -12.90 -3.88
C GLY A 20 16.91 -13.74 -4.24
N GLY A 21 16.17 -14.24 -3.24
CA GLY A 21 14.91 -14.98 -3.43
C GLY A 21 13.80 -14.11 -4.02
N ARG A 22 12.85 -14.72 -4.76
CA ARG A 22 11.70 -14.00 -5.34
C ARG A 22 10.84 -13.38 -4.23
N LEU A 23 10.59 -12.08 -4.32
CA LEU A 23 9.72 -11.39 -3.36
C LEU A 23 8.28 -11.81 -3.58
N GLY A 24 7.61 -12.23 -2.51
CA GLY A 24 6.19 -12.53 -2.52
C GLY A 24 5.50 -12.31 -1.18
N ALA A 25 4.23 -11.92 -1.21
CA ALA A 25 3.43 -11.59 -0.04
C ALA A 25 2.23 -12.54 0.10
N ALA A 26 1.84 -12.86 1.33
CA ALA A 26 0.60 -13.61 1.58
C ALA A 26 -0.63 -12.71 1.45
N THR A 27 -0.47 -11.42 1.76
CA THR A 27 -1.50 -10.39 1.63
C THR A 27 -0.86 -9.13 1.07
N VAL A 28 -1.53 -8.49 0.11
CA VAL A 28 -1.16 -7.17 -0.41
C VAL A 28 -2.32 -6.22 -0.12
N ILE A 29 -2.01 -5.02 0.33
CA ILE A 29 -2.99 -3.97 0.59
C ILE A 29 -2.72 -2.85 -0.39
N VAL A 30 -3.75 -2.44 -1.14
CA VAL A 30 -3.73 -1.24 -1.97
C VAL A 30 -4.57 -0.19 -1.25
N GLN A 31 -3.93 0.84 -0.73
CA GLN A 31 -4.58 1.91 0.03
C GLN A 31 -4.72 3.15 -0.84
N ASP A 32 -5.97 3.57 -1.12
CA ASP A 32 -6.21 4.80 -1.88
C ASP A 32 -6.10 6.02 -0.96
N VAL A 33 -5.23 6.94 -1.32
CA VAL A 33 -4.91 8.14 -0.52
C VAL A 33 -4.87 9.37 -1.40
N THR A 34 -5.21 10.52 -0.82
CA THR A 34 -5.02 11.81 -1.49
C THR A 34 -3.54 12.15 -1.50
N VAL A 35 -3.02 12.48 -2.69
CA VAL A 35 -1.68 13.05 -2.86
C VAL A 35 -1.83 14.48 -3.32
N ARG A 36 -1.19 15.41 -2.62
CA ARG A 36 -1.25 16.85 -2.93
C ARG A 36 0.11 17.51 -2.78
N PRO A 37 0.30 18.74 -3.29
CA PRO A 37 1.54 19.44 -3.09
C PRO A 37 1.85 19.68 -1.61
N SER A 38 3.08 19.39 -1.20
CA SER A 38 3.54 19.72 0.16
C SER A 38 4.04 21.16 0.27
N ALA A 39 4.45 21.57 1.47
CA ALA A 39 5.18 22.83 1.69
C ALA A 39 6.67 22.75 1.29
N PHE A 40 7.15 21.57 0.87
CA PHE A 40 8.55 21.33 0.49
C PHE A 40 8.72 21.25 -1.03
N GLY A 41 9.90 21.63 -1.48
CA GLY A 41 10.31 21.53 -2.88
C GLY A 41 11.83 21.60 -3.02
N ASP A 42 12.33 21.19 -4.18
CA ASP A 42 13.75 21.26 -4.48
C ASP A 42 14.18 22.65 -4.98
N ARG A 43 15.49 22.86 -5.13
CA ARG A 43 16.06 24.13 -5.60
C ARG A 43 15.65 24.47 -7.05
N SER A 44 15.24 23.48 -7.83
CA SER A 44 14.84 23.63 -9.23
C SER A 44 13.36 23.98 -9.37
N GLY A 45 12.61 24.08 -8.26
CA GLY A 45 11.20 24.44 -8.23
C GLY A 45 10.23 23.25 -8.28
N ASN A 46 10.71 22.01 -8.22
CA ASN A 46 9.83 20.84 -8.19
C ASN A 46 9.25 20.67 -6.78
N ASN A 47 7.92 20.50 -6.69
CA ASN A 47 7.26 20.22 -5.42
C ASN A 47 7.50 18.77 -4.96
N THR A 48 7.78 18.59 -3.67
CA THR A 48 7.76 17.28 -3.05
C THR A 48 6.32 16.90 -2.72
N PRO A 49 5.79 15.74 -3.18
CA PRO A 49 4.41 15.36 -2.88
C PRO A 49 4.20 15.08 -1.39
N PHE A 50 3.02 15.44 -0.88
CA PHE A 50 2.53 15.02 0.43
C PHE A 50 1.45 13.94 0.23
N THR A 51 1.62 12.81 0.90
CA THR A 51 0.67 11.70 0.89
C THR A 51 -0.14 11.71 2.18
N GLU A 52 -1.45 11.91 2.08
CA GLU A 52 -2.35 12.02 3.23
C GLU A 52 -2.74 10.63 3.75
N THR A 53 -2.03 10.16 4.79
CA THR A 53 -2.22 8.81 5.35
C THR A 53 -2.95 8.80 6.71
N VAL A 54 -3.20 9.95 7.30
CA VAL A 54 -4.07 10.12 8.48
C VAL A 54 -5.45 10.53 7.99
N GLY A 55 -6.48 9.80 8.38
CA GLY A 55 -7.83 9.96 7.86
C GLY A 55 -8.49 8.61 7.58
N SER A 56 -9.26 8.55 6.51
CA SER A 56 -9.95 7.33 6.07
C SER A 56 -10.17 7.33 4.56
N GLY A 57 -10.29 6.16 3.95
CA GLY A 57 -10.54 6.04 2.51
C GLY A 57 -10.86 4.61 2.07
N THR A 58 -10.85 4.39 0.76
CA THR A 58 -11.03 3.06 0.15
C THR A 58 -9.71 2.31 0.10
N ALA A 59 -9.80 0.98 0.14
CA ALA A 59 -8.67 0.11 -0.04
C ALA A 59 -9.11 -1.19 -0.72
N HIS A 60 -8.15 -1.92 -1.26
CA HIS A 60 -8.31 -3.31 -1.65
C HIS A 60 -7.36 -4.19 -0.84
N VAL A 61 -7.86 -5.33 -0.38
CA VAL A 61 -7.04 -6.38 0.23
C VAL A 61 -6.96 -7.54 -0.75
N LEU A 62 -5.74 -7.92 -1.15
CA LEU A 62 -5.47 -9.06 -2.00
C LEU A 62 -4.98 -10.21 -1.14
N ARG A 63 -5.75 -11.29 -1.06
CA ARG A 63 -5.46 -12.44 -0.19
C ARG A 63 -6.05 -13.71 -0.76
N ASP A 64 -5.33 -14.83 -0.62
CA ASP A 64 -5.78 -16.15 -1.06
C ASP A 64 -6.27 -16.17 -2.52
N GLY A 65 -5.55 -15.46 -3.40
CA GLY A 65 -5.86 -15.34 -4.84
C GLY A 65 -7.07 -14.47 -5.17
N LYS A 66 -7.64 -13.75 -4.20
CA LYS A 66 -8.84 -12.92 -4.36
C LYS A 66 -8.58 -11.47 -3.99
N ALA A 67 -9.39 -10.57 -4.56
CA ALA A 67 -9.46 -9.16 -4.18
C ALA A 67 -10.71 -8.91 -3.34
N TYR A 68 -10.56 -8.14 -2.28
CA TYR A 68 -11.62 -7.75 -1.37
C TYR A 68 -11.66 -6.23 -1.30
N GLU A 69 -12.83 -5.66 -1.57
CA GLU A 69 -13.12 -4.25 -1.26
C GLU A 69 -12.98 -4.03 0.25
N ALA A 70 -12.35 -2.92 0.63
CA ALA A 70 -12.11 -2.56 2.02
C ALA A 70 -12.16 -1.04 2.21
N ARG A 71 -12.23 -0.63 3.47
CA ARG A 71 -11.96 0.74 3.90
C ARG A 71 -10.77 0.76 4.83
N TRP A 72 -10.01 1.85 4.80
CA TRP A 72 -8.96 2.10 5.76
C TRP A 72 -9.33 3.28 6.67
N ALA A 73 -8.85 3.24 7.91
CA ALA A 73 -8.94 4.34 8.85
C ALA A 73 -7.66 4.41 9.71
N ARG A 74 -7.09 5.60 9.83
CA ARG A 74 -5.96 5.93 10.70
C ARG A 74 -6.25 7.25 11.39
N LEU A 75 -6.58 7.20 12.67
CA LEU A 75 -7.18 8.34 13.38
C LEU A 75 -6.19 9.46 13.75
N SER A 76 -4.91 9.14 13.84
CA SER A 76 -3.83 10.09 14.14
C SER A 76 -2.50 9.59 13.58
N ALA A 77 -1.47 10.43 13.62
CA ALA A 77 -0.13 10.04 13.16
C ALA A 77 0.47 8.88 13.97
N ASP A 78 0.10 8.75 15.25
CA ASP A 78 0.60 7.70 16.14
C ASP A 78 -0.33 6.48 16.20
N ALA A 79 -1.49 6.54 15.53
CA ALA A 79 -2.42 5.43 15.46
C ALA A 79 -2.04 4.44 14.35
N ASP A 80 -2.39 3.17 14.60
CA ASP A 80 -2.39 2.13 13.58
C ASP A 80 -3.42 2.42 12.49
N THR A 81 -3.18 1.88 11.30
CA THR A 81 -4.16 1.87 10.22
C THR A 81 -4.97 0.58 10.28
N ALA A 82 -6.28 0.71 10.50
CA ALA A 82 -7.22 -0.40 10.41
C ALA A 82 -7.73 -0.56 8.98
N PHE A 83 -7.93 -1.81 8.54
CA PHE A 83 -8.56 -2.17 7.27
C PHE A 83 -9.76 -3.08 7.54
N THR A 84 -10.93 -2.70 7.06
CA THR A 84 -12.20 -3.41 7.30
C THR A 84 -12.91 -3.69 5.98
N THR A 85 -13.42 -4.90 5.79
CA THR A 85 -14.29 -5.23 4.66
C THR A 85 -15.73 -4.77 4.96
N PRO A 86 -16.64 -4.75 3.97
CA PRO A 86 -18.06 -4.44 4.21
C PRO A 86 -18.72 -5.36 5.26
N ASP A 87 -18.20 -6.57 5.44
CA ASP A 87 -18.76 -7.59 6.35
C ASP A 87 -18.27 -7.43 7.81
N GLY A 88 -17.36 -6.50 8.08
CA GLY A 88 -16.77 -6.26 9.41
C GLY A 88 -15.41 -6.91 9.59
#